data_AF-A0A933A795-F1
#
_entry.id   AF-A0A933A795-F1
#
_cell.length_a   1.000
_cell.length_b   1.000
_cell.length_c   1.000
_cell.angle_alpha   90.00
_cell.angle_beta   90.00
_cell.angle_gamma   90.00
#
_symmetry.space_group_name_H-M   'P 1'
#
loop_
_entity.id
_entity.type
_entity.pdbx_description
1 polymer ?
#
loop_
_entity_poly.entity_id
_entity_poly.type
_entity_poly.pdbx_seq_one_letter_code
_entity_poly.pdbx_strand_id
1 'polypeptide(L)'
;MSIKFGLRIPCYRPAAADRADGPRADALAIVLLAALLLGGSMSPRDAAAHARLVRAEPAPGSTVKSTPRVVRAWFSEELEAKRSAMGVWDARGRRVDDGKGGVDLNDLDRKSMMARLKPLGPGTYTVKWKAVSADDAYTAQGEFRFAVASP
;
A
#
# COMPACT_ATOMS: atom_id res chain seq x y z
N MET A 1 68.06 -50.63 73.59
CA MET A 1 68.84 -49.38 73.41
C MET A 1 68.12 -48.52 72.38
N SER A 2 67.64 -47.35 72.79
CA SER A 2 66.80 -46.41 72.03
C SER A 2 67.41 -45.97 70.71
N ILE A 3 66.60 -45.80 69.64
CA ILE A 3 66.76 -44.70 68.67
C ILE A 3 65.37 -44.31 68.12
N LYS A 4 65.02 -43.02 68.26
CA LYS A 4 63.85 -42.34 67.66
C LYS A 4 64.12 -42.06 66.18
N PHE A 5 63.12 -42.06 65.31
CA PHE A 5 63.09 -41.16 64.15
C PHE A 5 61.67 -40.78 63.77
N GLY A 6 61.38 -39.48 63.84
CA GLY A 6 60.12 -38.89 63.40
C GLY A 6 60.07 -38.77 61.89
N LEU A 7 58.89 -38.98 61.31
CA LEU A 7 58.61 -38.59 59.93
C LEU A 7 57.40 -37.67 59.85
N ARG A 8 57.65 -36.61 59.08
CA ARG A 8 56.78 -35.50 58.67
C ARG A 8 55.43 -35.98 58.13
N ILE A 9 54.37 -35.35 58.60
CA ILE A 9 53.03 -35.41 58.00
C ILE A 9 53.05 -34.50 56.75
N PRO A 10 52.75 -35.01 55.53
CA PRO A 10 52.60 -34.15 54.36
C PRO A 10 51.25 -33.42 54.41
N CYS A 11 51.29 -32.10 54.26
CA CYS A 11 50.10 -31.26 54.14
C CYS A 11 49.31 -31.64 52.87
N TYR A 12 48.05 -32.02 53.04
CA TYR A 12 47.10 -32.24 51.95
C TYR A 12 46.64 -30.88 51.40
N ARG A 13 47.03 -30.56 50.16
CA ARG A 13 46.59 -29.38 49.42
C ARG A 13 45.37 -29.77 48.58
N PRO A 14 44.16 -29.30 48.86
CA PRO A 14 43.01 -29.65 48.04
C PRO A 14 43.16 -29.02 46.65
N ALA A 15 42.87 -29.81 45.61
CA ALA A 15 42.76 -29.33 44.25
C ALA A 15 41.61 -28.30 44.16
N ALA A 16 41.88 -27.15 43.55
CA ALA A 16 40.88 -26.15 43.24
C ALA A 16 39.86 -26.76 42.26
N ALA A 17 38.62 -26.92 42.70
CA ALA A 17 37.51 -27.24 41.82
C ALA A 17 37.20 -26.01 40.98
N ASP A 18 37.58 -26.09 39.70
CA ASP A 18 37.26 -25.13 38.66
C ASP A 18 35.73 -25.05 38.53
N ARG A 19 35.12 -23.93 38.94
CA ARG A 19 33.69 -23.70 38.68
C ARG A 19 33.59 -23.31 37.21
N ALA A 20 33.03 -24.23 36.41
CA ALA A 20 32.66 -23.97 35.04
C ALA A 20 31.60 -22.86 34.99
N ASP A 21 32.02 -21.62 34.73
CA ASP A 21 31.15 -20.57 34.25
C ASP A 21 30.71 -20.94 32.83
N GLY A 22 29.54 -21.58 32.73
CA GLY A 22 29.02 -22.09 31.47
C GLY A 22 28.64 -20.96 30.49
N PRO A 23 28.86 -21.10 29.18
CA PRO A 23 28.56 -20.09 28.16
C PRO A 23 27.06 -19.95 27.83
N ARG A 24 26.17 -20.24 28.79
CA ARG A 24 24.74 -20.42 28.53
C ARG A 24 24.00 -19.10 28.29
N ALA A 25 24.39 -18.01 28.94
CA ALA A 25 23.72 -16.72 28.78
C ALA A 25 24.11 -16.02 27.47
N ASP A 26 25.40 -16.07 27.10
CA ASP A 26 25.93 -15.37 25.93
C ASP A 26 25.50 -16.02 24.61
N ALA A 27 25.47 -17.35 24.56
CA ALA A 27 24.96 -18.07 23.39
C ALA A 27 23.46 -17.82 23.16
N LEU A 28 22.68 -17.72 24.23
CA LEU A 28 21.26 -17.36 24.16
C LEU A 28 21.06 -15.91 23.71
N ALA A 29 21.88 -14.97 24.21
CA ALA A 29 21.85 -13.58 23.79
C ALA A 29 22.20 -13.41 22.30
N ILE A 30 23.19 -14.16 21.79
CA ILE A 30 23.58 -14.13 20.37
C ILE A 30 22.48 -14.73 19.48
N VAL A 31 21.83 -15.82 19.90
CA VAL A 31 20.70 -16.41 19.16
C VAL A 31 19.50 -15.46 19.12
N LEU A 32 19.20 -14.78 20.22
CA LEU A 32 18.12 -13.79 20.28
C LEU A 32 18.43 -12.55 19.43
N LEU A 33 19.68 -12.07 19.43
CA LEU A 33 20.11 -10.93 18.62
C LEU A 33 20.12 -11.27 17.12
N ALA A 34 20.54 -12.49 16.76
CA ALA A 34 20.46 -12.99 15.40
C ALA A 34 19.01 -13.16 14.93
N ALA A 35 18.12 -13.65 15.79
CA ALA A 35 16.68 -13.74 15.49
C ALA A 35 16.03 -12.36 15.32
N LEU A 36 16.49 -11.34 16.06
CA LEU A 36 16.00 -9.96 15.93
C LEU A 36 16.51 -9.29 14.65
N LEU A 37 17.73 -9.60 14.21
CA LEU A 37 18.31 -9.10 12.96
C LEU A 37 17.81 -9.84 11.70
N LEU A 38 17.41 -11.11 11.84
CA LEU A 38 16.81 -11.92 10.78
C LEU A 38 15.26 -11.84 10.75
N GLY A 39 14.65 -11.23 11.76
CA GLY A 39 13.24 -10.86 11.81
C GLY A 39 12.97 -9.76 10.79
N GLY A 40 12.94 -10.16 9.53
CA GLY A 40 12.87 -9.30 8.36
C GLY A 40 11.80 -8.22 8.51
N SER A 41 12.14 -7.06 7.99
CA SER A 41 11.25 -5.93 7.80
C SER A 41 10.09 -6.35 6.88
N MET A 42 9.09 -7.02 7.44
CA MET A 42 7.76 -7.13 6.86
C MET A 42 7.13 -5.75 7.01
N SER A 43 7.56 -4.81 6.17
CA SER A 43 6.74 -3.64 5.92
C SER A 43 5.38 -4.17 5.48
N PRO A 44 4.27 -3.77 6.11
CA PRO A 44 2.96 -4.01 5.52
C PRO A 44 3.04 -3.36 4.14
N ARG A 45 3.14 -4.19 3.09
CA ARG A 45 2.67 -3.74 1.79
C ARG A 45 1.21 -3.46 2.08
N ASP A 46 0.80 -2.20 2.01
CA ASP A 46 -0.62 -1.88 1.90
C ASP A 46 -1.12 -2.79 0.79
N ALA A 47 -1.82 -3.86 1.17
CA ALA A 47 -2.55 -4.68 0.24
C ALA A 47 -3.60 -3.70 -0.28
N ALA A 48 -3.28 -3.04 -1.39
CA ALA A 48 -4.21 -2.23 -2.14
C ALA A 48 -5.24 -3.23 -2.63
N ALA A 49 -6.23 -3.51 -1.78
CA ALA A 49 -7.22 -4.55 -2.00
C ALA A 49 -8.40 -4.01 -2.80
N HIS A 50 -8.42 -2.70 -3.09
CA HIS A 50 -9.58 -2.07 -3.72
C HIS A 50 -9.14 -1.15 -4.85
N ALA A 51 -9.89 -1.18 -5.94
CA ALA A 51 -9.77 -0.25 -7.06
C ALA A 51 -9.93 1.21 -6.59
N ARG A 52 -8.80 1.94 -6.49
CA ARG A 52 -8.75 3.35 -6.08
C ARG A 52 -8.38 4.22 -7.27
N LEU A 53 -8.94 5.42 -7.34
CA LEU A 53 -8.54 6.43 -8.31
C LEU A 53 -7.07 6.81 -8.09
N VAL A 54 -6.23 6.60 -9.11
CA VAL A 54 -4.79 6.92 -9.10
C VAL A 54 -4.55 8.31 -9.69
N ARG A 55 -5.20 8.60 -10.83
CA ARG A 55 -5.11 9.88 -11.53
C ARG A 55 -6.30 10.10 -12.45
N ALA A 56 -6.50 11.33 -12.89
CA ALA A 56 -7.51 11.68 -13.89
C ALA A 56 -7.03 12.79 -14.82
N GLU A 57 -7.67 12.87 -15.98
CA GLU A 57 -7.50 13.92 -16.98
C GLU A 57 -8.89 14.39 -17.43
N PRO A 58 -9.28 15.66 -17.19
CA PRO A 58 -8.56 16.68 -16.43
C PRO A 58 -8.25 16.27 -14.98
N ALA A 59 -7.14 16.80 -14.44
CA ALA A 59 -6.71 16.47 -13.08
C ALA A 59 -7.72 16.98 -12.04
N PRO A 60 -7.90 16.27 -10.91
CA PRO A 60 -8.72 16.74 -9.80
C PRO A 60 -8.32 18.15 -9.36
N GLY A 61 -9.30 19.06 -9.27
CA GLY A 61 -9.10 20.47 -8.91
C GLY A 61 -8.53 21.36 -10.02
N SER A 62 -8.20 20.81 -11.19
CA SER A 62 -7.60 21.59 -12.28
C SER A 62 -8.60 22.54 -12.94
N THR A 63 -8.07 23.62 -13.52
CA THR A 63 -8.77 24.50 -14.45
C THR A 63 -8.14 24.38 -15.83
N VAL A 64 -8.93 24.02 -16.84
CA VAL A 64 -8.49 23.88 -18.23
C VAL A 64 -8.96 25.07 -19.07
N LYS A 65 -8.16 25.47 -20.06
CA LYS A 65 -8.47 26.61 -20.94
C LYS A 65 -9.50 26.27 -22.01
N SER A 66 -9.58 25.01 -22.41
CA SER A 66 -10.48 24.53 -23.44
C SER A 66 -11.26 23.33 -22.96
N THR A 67 -12.48 23.18 -23.49
CA THR A 67 -13.33 22.05 -23.17
C THR A 67 -12.68 20.73 -23.61
N PRO A 68 -12.44 19.80 -22.69
CA PRO A 68 -11.92 18.48 -23.04
C PRO A 68 -13.02 17.67 -23.74
N ARG A 69 -12.65 16.86 -24.73
CA ARG A 69 -13.60 15.93 -25.38
C ARG A 69 -13.93 14.71 -24.53
N VAL A 70 -13.08 14.40 -23.56
CA VAL A 70 -13.19 13.22 -22.71
C VAL A 70 -12.65 13.53 -21.33
N VAL A 71 -13.28 12.93 -20.32
CA VAL A 71 -12.66 12.73 -19.01
C VAL A 71 -12.16 11.29 -18.94
N ARG A 72 -10.91 11.10 -18.55
CA ARG A 72 -10.32 9.79 -18.32
C ARG A 72 -9.86 9.66 -16.87
N ALA A 73 -10.12 8.52 -16.26
CA ALA A 73 -9.73 8.20 -14.89
C ALA A 73 -8.99 6.87 -14.88
N TRP A 74 -7.90 6.76 -14.13
CA TRP A 74 -7.11 5.54 -13.98
C TRP A 74 -7.15 5.05 -12.55
N PHE A 75 -7.16 3.73 -12.39
CA PHE A 75 -7.36 3.04 -11.14
C PHE A 75 -6.20 2.10 -10.82
N SER A 76 -6.06 1.71 -9.55
CA SER A 76 -4.98 0.83 -9.09
C SER A 76 -5.13 -0.62 -9.56
N GLU A 77 -6.36 -1.05 -9.82
CA GLU A 77 -6.74 -2.43 -10.13
C GLU A 77 -7.54 -2.52 -11.42
N GLU A 78 -7.61 -3.74 -11.95
CA GLU A 78 -8.49 -4.08 -13.05
C GLU A 78 -9.96 -3.90 -12.63
N LEU A 79 -10.78 -3.42 -13.56
CA LEU A 79 -12.18 -3.09 -13.30
C LEU A 79 -13.14 -4.06 -13.98
N GLU A 80 -14.17 -4.49 -13.24
CA GLU A 80 -15.29 -5.23 -13.79
C GLU A 80 -16.17 -4.31 -14.65
N ALA A 81 -16.09 -4.48 -15.97
CA ALA A 81 -16.65 -3.57 -16.96
C ALA A 81 -18.16 -3.37 -16.84
N LYS A 82 -18.93 -4.42 -16.52
CA LYS A 82 -20.40 -4.34 -16.45
C LYS A 82 -20.90 -3.66 -15.19
N ARG A 83 -20.10 -3.60 -14.13
CA ARG A 83 -20.50 -3.07 -12.82
C ARG A 83 -19.89 -1.71 -12.51
N SER A 84 -18.92 -1.27 -13.32
CA SER A 84 -18.20 -0.02 -13.14
C SER A 84 -18.72 1.07 -14.09
N ALA A 85 -18.79 2.32 -13.62
CA ALA A 85 -19.37 3.43 -14.38
C ALA A 85 -18.79 4.79 -13.98
N MET A 86 -18.81 5.74 -14.92
CA MET A 86 -18.41 7.14 -14.69
C MET A 86 -19.37 8.10 -15.39
N GLY A 87 -19.54 9.30 -14.84
CA GLY A 87 -20.33 10.36 -15.46
C GLY A 87 -19.85 11.75 -15.07
N VAL A 88 -20.34 12.76 -15.78
CA VAL A 88 -19.95 14.16 -15.55
C VAL A 88 -21.20 15.03 -15.45
N TRP A 89 -21.25 15.90 -14.44
CA TRP A 89 -22.36 16.79 -14.15
C TRP A 89 -21.90 18.24 -14.07
N ASP A 90 -22.75 19.16 -14.53
CA ASP A 90 -22.56 20.60 -14.29
C ASP A 90 -22.97 21.00 -12.85
N ALA A 91 -22.73 22.26 -12.49
CA ALA A 91 -23.08 22.82 -11.19
C ALA A 91 -24.59 22.80 -10.87
N ARG A 92 -25.46 22.59 -11.88
CA ARG A 92 -26.91 22.47 -11.72
C ARG A 92 -27.36 21.01 -11.59
N GLY A 93 -26.41 20.07 -11.52
CA GLY A 93 -26.70 18.64 -11.44
C GLY A 93 -27.20 18.04 -12.76
N ARG A 94 -26.99 18.71 -13.90
CA ARG A 94 -27.34 18.15 -15.22
C ARG A 94 -26.17 17.35 -15.76
N ARG A 95 -26.46 16.17 -16.33
CA ARG A 95 -25.46 15.30 -16.94
C ARG A 95 -24.97 15.90 -18.26
N VAL A 96 -23.65 16.04 -18.41
CA VAL A 96 -23.00 16.71 -19.55
C VAL A 96 -22.13 15.77 -20.40
N ASP A 97 -22.06 14.49 -20.06
CA ASP A 97 -21.49 13.45 -20.91
C ASP A 97 -22.57 12.70 -21.73
N ASP A 98 -22.15 11.71 -22.52
CA ASP A 98 -22.97 11.02 -23.52
C ASP A 98 -23.88 9.90 -22.99
N GLY A 99 -23.84 9.59 -21.70
CA GLY A 99 -24.63 8.49 -21.13
C GLY A 99 -23.83 7.22 -20.86
N LYS A 100 -22.63 7.09 -21.45
CA LYS A 100 -21.98 5.79 -21.67
C LYS A 100 -20.64 5.65 -20.96
N GLY A 101 -20.36 6.52 -19.99
CA GLY A 101 -19.10 6.50 -19.28
C GLY A 101 -18.89 5.24 -18.44
N GLY A 102 -17.72 4.62 -18.58
CA GLY A 102 -17.39 3.33 -17.97
C GLY A 102 -15.97 2.89 -18.32
N VAL A 103 -15.65 1.61 -18.09
CA VAL A 103 -14.32 1.03 -18.35
C VAL A 103 -13.93 1.22 -19.83
N ASP A 104 -12.71 1.69 -20.09
CA ASP A 104 -12.16 1.74 -21.44
C ASP A 104 -11.80 0.33 -21.89
N LEU A 105 -12.60 -0.25 -22.78
CA LEU A 105 -12.34 -1.59 -23.31
C LEU A 105 -11.15 -1.65 -24.28
N ASN A 106 -10.58 -0.51 -24.67
CA ASN A 106 -9.33 -0.46 -25.46
C ASN A 106 -8.08 -0.41 -24.57
N ASP A 107 -8.25 -0.17 -23.27
CA ASP A 107 -7.20 -0.34 -22.28
C ASP A 107 -7.10 -1.84 -21.93
N LEU A 108 -6.01 -2.49 -22.36
CA LEU A 108 -5.83 -3.93 -22.18
C LEU A 108 -5.76 -4.34 -20.72
N ASP A 109 -5.30 -3.45 -19.84
CA ASP A 109 -5.26 -3.68 -18.40
C ASP A 109 -6.63 -3.41 -17.74
N ARG A 110 -7.59 -2.82 -18.49
CA ARG A 110 -8.93 -2.42 -18.02
C ARG A 110 -8.89 -1.61 -16.71
N LYS A 111 -7.83 -0.84 -16.49
CA LYS A 111 -7.61 -0.02 -15.30
C LYS A 111 -8.04 1.43 -15.50
N SER A 112 -8.72 1.75 -16.59
CA SER A 112 -9.19 3.10 -16.85
C SER A 112 -10.67 3.15 -17.22
N MET A 113 -11.27 4.30 -16.92
CA MET A 113 -12.61 4.68 -17.38
C MET A 113 -12.56 5.91 -18.26
N MET A 114 -13.52 6.03 -19.17
CA MET A 114 -13.72 7.21 -20.01
C MET A 114 -15.17 7.69 -19.93
N ALA A 115 -15.38 9.00 -19.99
CA ALA A 115 -16.68 9.62 -20.22
C ALA A 115 -16.53 10.69 -21.32
N ARG A 116 -17.28 10.55 -22.42
CA ARG A 116 -17.22 11.49 -23.55
C ARG A 116 -18.10 12.68 -23.27
N LEU A 117 -17.51 13.87 -23.35
CA LEU A 117 -18.19 15.11 -23.02
C LEU A 117 -18.91 15.69 -24.24
N LYS A 118 -20.08 16.28 -24.00
CA LYS A 118 -20.70 17.23 -24.92
C LYS A 118 -19.90 18.54 -24.89
N PRO A 119 -20.08 19.45 -25.86
CA PRO A 119 -19.52 20.80 -25.75
C PRO A 119 -19.93 21.46 -24.44
N LEU A 120 -18.94 21.95 -23.70
CA LEU A 120 -19.06 22.56 -22.39
C LEU A 120 -18.74 24.05 -22.50
N GLY A 121 -19.44 24.88 -21.73
CA GLY A 121 -19.05 26.27 -21.51
C GLY A 121 -18.11 26.42 -20.31
N PRO A 122 -17.71 27.66 -19.97
CA PRO A 122 -16.99 27.93 -18.73
C PRO A 122 -17.79 27.50 -17.50
N GLY A 123 -17.10 27.02 -16.47
CA GLY A 123 -17.71 26.59 -15.21
C GLY A 123 -17.07 25.36 -14.58
N THR A 124 -17.60 24.96 -13.43
CA THR A 124 -17.14 23.81 -12.66
C THR A 124 -17.98 22.58 -12.98
N TYR A 125 -17.29 21.45 -13.16
CA TYR A 125 -17.86 20.16 -13.49
C TYR A 125 -17.45 19.12 -12.46
N THR A 126 -18.41 18.30 -12.03
CA THR A 126 -18.18 17.18 -11.10
C THR A 126 -18.18 15.87 -11.86
N VAL A 127 -17.10 15.12 -11.73
CA VAL A 127 -16.97 13.75 -12.21
C VAL A 127 -17.30 12.82 -11.06
N LYS A 128 -18.26 11.91 -11.25
CA LYS A 128 -18.58 10.87 -10.26
C LYS A 128 -18.30 9.51 -10.87
N TRP A 129 -17.75 8.61 -10.07
CA TRP A 129 -17.37 7.27 -10.52
C TRP A 129 -17.74 6.21 -9.48
N LYS A 130 -17.99 5.01 -9.99
CA LYS A 130 -18.14 3.77 -9.24
C LYS A 130 -17.25 2.73 -9.90
N ALA A 131 -16.25 2.25 -9.17
CA ALA A 131 -15.31 1.22 -9.62
C ALA A 131 -15.60 -0.07 -8.87
N VAL A 132 -15.69 -1.18 -9.60
CA VAL A 132 -15.78 -2.51 -9.02
C VAL A 132 -14.54 -3.26 -9.44
N SER A 133 -13.74 -3.71 -8.47
CA SER A 133 -12.54 -4.49 -8.76
C SER A 133 -12.91 -5.80 -9.45
N ALA A 134 -12.14 -6.18 -10.46
CA ALA A 134 -12.22 -7.51 -11.05
C ALA A 134 -11.63 -8.60 -10.11
N ASP A 135 -10.73 -8.21 -9.20
CA ASP A 135 -9.99 -9.12 -8.34
C ASP A 135 -10.79 -9.54 -7.11
N ASP A 136 -11.41 -8.59 -6.40
CA ASP A 136 -12.11 -8.84 -5.12
C ASP A 136 -13.61 -8.52 -5.13
N ALA A 137 -14.14 -8.03 -6.26
CA ALA A 137 -15.52 -7.57 -6.43
C ALA A 137 -15.97 -6.44 -5.49
N TYR A 138 -15.05 -5.78 -4.78
CA TYR A 138 -15.36 -4.65 -3.91
C TYR A 138 -15.74 -3.42 -4.74
N THR A 139 -16.73 -2.67 -4.25
CA THR A 139 -17.20 -1.45 -4.90
C THR A 139 -16.64 -0.22 -4.20
N ALA A 140 -15.79 0.53 -4.88
CA ALA A 140 -15.37 1.87 -4.49
C ALA A 140 -16.15 2.93 -5.25
N GLN A 141 -16.42 4.07 -4.62
CA GLN A 141 -17.08 5.21 -5.24
C GLN A 141 -16.39 6.50 -4.84
N GLY A 142 -16.49 7.52 -5.69
CA GLY A 142 -15.96 8.83 -5.37
C GLY A 142 -16.31 9.88 -6.41
N GLU A 143 -15.85 11.09 -6.15
CA GLU A 143 -16.00 12.22 -7.05
C GLU A 143 -14.77 13.12 -7.04
N PHE A 144 -14.58 13.85 -8.14
CA PHE A 144 -13.62 14.96 -8.22
C PHE A 144 -14.18 16.05 -9.12
N ARG A 145 -13.57 17.23 -9.09
CA ARG A 145 -14.00 18.39 -9.89
C ARG A 145 -12.90 18.87 -10.82
N PHE A 146 -13.30 19.49 -11.92
CA PHE A 146 -12.44 20.33 -12.74
C PHE A 146 -13.23 21.54 -13.21
N ALA A 147 -12.54 22.60 -13.64
CA ALA A 147 -13.17 23.80 -14.18
C ALA A 147 -12.72 24.04 -15.63
N VAL A 148 -13.61 24.64 -16.42
CA VAL A 148 -13.27 25.24 -17.73
C VAL A 148 -13.22 26.75 -17.53
N ALA A 149 -12.12 27.38 -17.90
CA ALA A 149 -11.93 28.82 -17.78
C ALA A 149 -12.88 29.59 -18.71
N SER A 150 -13.24 30.81 -18.29
CA SER A 150 -13.82 31.79 -19.22
C SER A 150 -12.75 32.24 -20.22
N PRO A 151 -13.13 32.52 -21.48
CA PRO A 151 -12.21 33.07 -22.48
C PRO A 151 -11.54 34.37 -22.05
#